data_AF-A0A973B6B1-F1
#
_entry.id   AF-A0A973B6B1-F1
#
_cell.length_a   1.000
_cell.length_b   1.000
_cell.length_c   1.000
_cell.angle_alpha   90.00
_cell.angle_beta   90.00
_cell.angle_gamma   90.00
#
_symmetry.space_group_name_H-M   'P 1'
#
loop_
_entity.id
_entity.type
_entity.pdbx_description
1 polymer ?
#
loop_
_entity_poly.entity_id
_entity_poly.type
_entity_poly.pdbx_seq_one_letter_code
_entity_poly.pdbx_strand_id
1 'polypeptide(L)' 'MNLLEQQLNYPLGETLPDSGQALEVAPGVRWIRMGLPFALNHINLWLLRDEIDGQAGWTIVDC' A
#
# COMPACT_ATOMS: atom_id res chain seq x y z
N MET A 1 -6.78 7.91 -18.55
CA MET A 1 -6.58 8.87 -17.45
C MET A 1 -7.94 9.39 -17.03
N ASN A 2 -8.22 9.48 -15.73
CA ASN A 2 -9.53 9.88 -15.24
C ASN A 2 -9.65 11.41 -15.22
N LEU A 3 -10.57 11.98 -16.01
CA LEU A 3 -10.74 13.44 -16.13
C LEU A 3 -11.33 14.10 -14.88
N LEU A 4 -11.96 13.32 -13.99
CA LEU A 4 -12.60 13.81 -12.78
C LEU A 4 -11.81 13.51 -11.51
N GLU A 5 -10.52 13.15 -11.63
CA GLU A 5 -9.66 12.78 -10.51
C GLU A 5 -9.56 13.89 -9.43
N GLN A 6 -9.65 15.16 -9.84
CA GLN A 6 -9.63 16.32 -8.94
C GLN A 6 -10.81 16.36 -7.95
N GLN A 7 -11.85 15.53 -8.16
CA GLN A 7 -12.97 15.40 -7.24
C GLN A 7 -12.65 14.47 -6.06
N LEU A 8 -11.54 13.74 -6.11
CA LEU A 8 -11.09 12.85 -5.04
C LEU A 8 -10.20 13.62 -4.06
N ASN A 9 -10.24 13.21 -2.80
CA ASN A 9 -9.27 13.63 -1.79
C ASN A 9 -8.26 12.50 -1.59
N TYR A 10 -6.98 12.80 -1.80
CA TYR A 10 -5.86 11.93 -1.46
C TYR A 10 -5.23 12.41 -0.14
N PRO A 11 -5.50 11.74 1.00
CA PRO A 11 -5.05 12.21 2.32
C PRO A 11 -3.53 12.34 2.47
N LEU A 12 -2.78 11.61 1.63
CA LEU A 12 -1.33 11.61 1.59
C LEU A 12 -0.78 12.41 0.38
N GLY A 13 -1.63 13.10 -0.37
CA GLY A 13 -1.25 13.78 -1.61
C GLY A 13 -0.52 12.85 -2.57
N GLU A 14 0.66 13.30 -3.03
CA GLU A 14 1.52 12.57 -3.96
C GLU A 14 2.53 11.63 -3.27
N THR A 15 2.43 11.44 -1.95
CA THR A 15 3.37 10.58 -1.22
C THR A 15 3.20 9.12 -1.66
N LEU A 16 4.34 8.50 -2.01
CA LEU A 16 4.45 7.08 -2.33
C LEU A 16 5.47 6.43 -1.37
N PRO A 17 5.30 5.15 -1.00
CA PRO A 17 6.36 4.39 -0.35
C PRO A 17 7.56 4.26 -1.30
N ASP A 18 8.77 4.42 -0.77
CA ASP A 18 10.00 4.11 -1.49
C ASP A 18 10.08 2.62 -1.80
N SER A 19 10.86 2.25 -2.82
CA SER A 19 11.08 0.86 -3.19
C SER A 19 11.61 0.05 -2.01
N GLY A 20 10.93 -1.06 -1.68
CA GLY A 20 11.28 -1.92 -0.56
C GLY A 20 10.89 -1.38 0.82
N GLN A 21 10.19 -0.24 0.88
CA GLN A 21 9.68 0.36 2.13
C GLN A 21 8.17 0.19 2.24
N ALA A 22 7.68 0.24 3.48
CA ALA A 22 6.26 0.17 3.80
C ALA A 22 5.84 1.44 4.57
N LEU A 23 4.84 2.16 4.05
CA LEU A 23 4.28 3.38 4.65
C LEU A 23 3.04 3.03 5.47
N GLU A 24 2.97 3.46 6.73
CA GLU A 24 1.76 3.28 7.54
C GLU A 24 0.69 4.28 7.13
N VAL A 25 -0.47 3.78 6.70
CA VAL A 25 -1.60 4.58 6.19
C VAL A 25 -2.78 4.62 7.16
N ALA A 26 -2.84 3.65 8.07
CA ALA A 26 -3.72 3.60 9.23
C ALA A 26 -3.03 2.74 10.30
N PRO A 27 -3.41 2.83 11.59
CA PRO A 27 -2.78 2.04 12.65
C PRO A 27 -2.76 0.54 12.32
N GLY A 28 -1.57 -0.03 12.21
CA GLY A 28 -1.39 -1.44 11.89
C GLY A 28 -1.61 -1.80 10.41
N VAL A 29 -1.89 -0.85 9.53
CA VAL A 29 -2.07 -1.07 8.08
C VAL A 29 -0.96 -0.34 7.33
N ARG A 30 -0.11 -1.10 6.64
CA ARG A 30 0.98 -0.54 5.84
C ARG A 30 0.78 -0.82 4.37
N TRP A 31 1.12 0.18 3.57
CA TRP A 31 1.12 0.17 2.12
C TRP A 31 2.54 -0.06 1.60
N ILE A 32 2.70 -1.02 0.69
CA ILE A 32 3.89 -1.25 -0.12
C ILE A 32 3.54 -0.99 -1.58
N ARG A 33 4.47 -0.40 -2.34
CA ARG A 33 4.31 -0.19 -3.77
C ARG A 33 5.42 -0.90 -4.53
N MET A 34 5.06 -1.88 -5.36
CA MET A 34 6.02 -2.64 -6.17
C MET A 34 5.93 -2.24 -7.64
N GLY A 35 7.09 -2.09 -8.28
CA GLY A 35 7.18 -1.83 -9.72
C GLY A 35 6.88 -3.07 -10.55
N LEU A 36 6.24 -2.88 -11.71
CA LEU A 36 5.89 -3.92 -12.68
C LEU A 36 6.41 -3.57 -14.09
N PRO A 37 6.85 -4.55 -14.90
CA PRO A 37 7.39 -4.31 -16.24
C PRO A 37 6.30 -4.19 -17.32
N PHE A 38 5.21 -3.46 -17.05
CA PHE A 38 4.06 -3.30 -17.95
C PHE A 38 3.57 -1.83 -18.01
N ALA A 39 2.57 -1.55 -18.85
CA ALA A 39 1.96 -0.22 -18.96
C ALA A 39 1.31 0.25 -17.65
N LEU A 40 0.64 -0.67 -16.93
CA LEU A 40 0.37 -0.50 -15.50
C LEU A 40 1.66 -0.86 -14.76
N ASN A 41 2.42 0.17 -14.40
CA ASN A 41 3.81 0.02 -13.98
C ASN A 41 4.00 -0.24 -12.48
N HIS A 42 2.93 -0.40 -11.70
CA HIS A 42 3.00 -0.71 -10.28
C HIS A 42 1.74 -1.43 -9.77
N ILE A 43 1.90 -2.09 -8.62
CA ILE A 43 0.81 -2.61 -7.79
C ILE A 43 1.00 -2.16 -6.34
N ASN A 44 -0.10 -2.01 -5.61
CA ASN A 44 -0.09 -1.77 -4.18
C ASN A 44 -0.33 -3.08 -3.44
N LEU A 45 0.51 -3.37 -2.44
CA LEU A 45 0.38 -4.52 -1.54
C LEU A 45 0.14 -4.00 -0.13
N TRP A 46 -0.41 -4.86 0.74
CA TRP A 46 -0.75 -4.47 2.11
C TRP A 46 -0.16 -5.41 3.15
N LEU A 47 0.40 -4.81 4.20
CA LEU A 47 0.79 -5.51 5.42
C LEU A 47 -0.17 -5.10 6.55
N LEU A 48 -0.84 -6.08 7.13
CA LEU A 48 -1.73 -5.90 8.27
C LEU A 48 -1.04 -6.45 9.51
N ARG A 49 -0.83 -5.61 10.52
CA ARG A 49 -0.28 -6.04 11.80
C ARG A 49 -1.28 -6.99 12.43
N ASP A 50 -0.82 -8.19 12.78
CA ASP A 50 -1.70 -9.28 13.18
C ASP A 50 -1.09 -10.12 14.30
N GLU A 51 -1.91 -10.94 14.94
CA GLU A 51 -1.51 -11.95 15.91
C GLU A 51 -2.37 -13.20 15.74
N ILE A 52 -1.73 -14.33 15.45
CA ILE A 52 -2.40 -15.62 15.26
C ILE A 52 -1.77 -16.61 16.24
N ASP A 53 -2.61 -17.30 17.01
CA ASP A 53 -2.20 -18.28 18.03
C ASP A 53 -1.18 -17.73 19.05
N GLY A 54 -1.33 -16.45 19.42
CA GLY A 54 -0.41 -15.75 20.33
C GLY A 54 0.93 -15.34 19.71
N GLN A 55 1.12 -15.56 18.41
CA GLN A 55 2.30 -15.16 17.66
C GLN A 55 2.03 -13.88 16.87
N ALA A 56 2.71 -12.81 17.28
CA ALA A 56 2.58 -11.51 16.64
C ALA A 56 3.34 -11.49 15.29
N GLY A 57 2.67 -11.06 14.22
CA GLY A 57 3.19 -11.11 12.86
C GLY A 57 2.55 -10.11 11.91
N TRP A 58 2.54 -10.47 10.63
CA TRP A 58 1.90 -9.70 9.56
C TRP A 58 1.06 -10.63 8.69
N THR A 59 -0.16 -10.23 8.41
CA THR A 59 -0.94 -10.78 7.30
C THR A 59 -0.63 -9.98 6.05
N ILE A 60 -0.31 -10.67 4.96
CA ILE A 60 -0.01 -10.09 3.65
C ILE A 60 -1.27 -10.17 2.77
N VAL A 61 -1.60 -9.09 2.06
CA VAL A 61 -2.64 -9.07 1.04
C VAL A 61 -2.00 -8.83 -0.33
N ASP A 62 -2.33 -9.72 -1.28
CA ASP A 62 -1.76 -9.84 -2.63
C ASP A 62 -0.28 -10.29 -2.70
N CYS A 63 0.23 -10.55 -3.92
CA CYS A 63 1.62 -10.90 -4.23
C CYS A 63 2.06 -10.48 -5.64
#